data_AF-A0A497J2T4-F1
#
_entry.id   AF-A0A497J2T4-F1
#
_cell.length_a   1.000
_cell.length_b   1.000
_cell.length_c   1.000
_cell.angle_alpha   90.00
_cell.angle_beta   90.00
_cell.angle_gamma   90.00
#
_symmetry.space_group_name_H-M   'P 1'
#
loop_
_entity.id
_entity.type
_entity.pdbx_description
1 polymer ?
#
loop_
_entity_poly.entity_id
_entity_poly.type
_entity_poly.pdbx_seq_one_letter_code
_entity_poly.pdbx_strand_id
1 'polypeptide(L)'
;MNKIGLIEELLEGYSETAPEIITKYKASREAIYQRLVHLLDTMIKDPFYNKKILANRSVLLSGSIRRYKEKIVAIFELIESVLIEIEKDLLLALKSKARKVRFKLEEVEGLISELKVRKDAFSSLDEGAHLLNQIEHSLHLNAAELMESIRELNRIDIEISNLKMKLESSLKIQRNVRKLLEDNKLLLTQIEKTWDFINQSDIEAPFIKELIDKNTYLLRSIEEKEVEIDISNIRDDMAALEVMKKELLEFLEIVDQIKAFILCLRKAEKLLPKVLRTCLILDSMVGKGTFETVYYSLAQKLNSVRQDRTMKSADQFKEKSAELKVVEDLMIKLVDIGKLVREISRADSELKTLAGINEWKKEIRLITPSETPDKRIELVLSYLKEVSEKLQTWKQKIDDAKKMYPLWKNRVVKELSADTGVSLEQISSIPQEWKEWVVKRLMKEGVVEEREGFFFLRKKSSELKLNMMREELRDMTLRIRKKIEEIHRLPSLKEKEKKVLEGIIIKLENIEDKIELIEDENDYENIKEEIGKLKGVLEVFIVEIKGGVPD
;
A
#
# COMPACT_ATOMS: atom_id res chain seq x y z
N MET A 1 32.15 68.90 -1.99
CA MET A 1 31.54 68.48 -3.27
C MET A 1 30.49 69.51 -3.67
N ASN A 2 30.38 69.86 -4.96
CA ASN A 2 29.36 70.78 -5.47
C ASN A 2 27.99 70.05 -5.58
N LYS A 3 26.87 70.74 -5.31
CA LYS A 3 25.49 70.18 -5.30
C LYS A 3 25.16 69.39 -6.58
N ILE A 4 25.65 69.84 -7.73
CA ILE A 4 25.47 69.17 -9.03
C ILE A 4 26.14 67.79 -9.06
N GLY A 5 27.38 67.66 -8.56
CA GLY A 5 28.09 66.38 -8.56
C GLY A 5 27.47 65.35 -7.63
N LEU A 6 26.90 65.79 -6.49
CA LEU A 6 26.15 64.94 -5.57
C LEU A 6 24.85 64.40 -6.22
N ILE A 7 24.19 65.22 -7.03
CA ILE A 7 22.96 64.84 -7.75
C ILE A 7 23.26 63.90 -8.93
N GLU A 8 24.40 64.05 -9.59
CA GLU A 8 24.83 63.11 -10.64
C GLU A 8 25.11 61.70 -10.05
N GLU A 9 25.79 61.61 -8.91
CA GLU A 9 26.03 60.34 -8.18
C GLU A 9 24.73 59.69 -7.69
N LEU A 10 23.78 60.51 -7.19
CA LEU A 10 22.43 60.06 -6.80
C LEU A 10 21.66 59.42 -7.96
N LEU A 11 21.72 60.04 -9.14
CA LEU A 11 20.98 59.58 -10.31
C LEU A 11 21.54 58.26 -10.85
N GLU A 12 22.85 58.00 -10.73
CA GLU A 12 23.43 56.69 -11.03
C GLU A 12 22.91 55.61 -10.07
N GLY A 13 22.82 55.91 -8.77
CA GLY A 13 22.25 55.01 -7.76
C GLY A 13 20.75 54.71 -7.90
N TYR A 14 20.00 55.57 -8.61
CA TYR A 14 18.57 55.40 -8.91
C TYR A 14 18.24 54.83 -10.29
N SER A 15 19.27 54.50 -11.09
CA SER A 15 19.12 54.05 -12.48
C SER A 15 18.18 52.86 -12.67
N GLU A 16 18.12 51.95 -11.70
CA GLU A 16 17.22 50.79 -11.73
C GLU A 16 15.80 51.09 -11.19
N THR A 17 15.64 52.16 -10.39
CA THR A 17 14.40 52.38 -9.61
C THR A 17 13.53 53.51 -10.18
N ALA A 18 14.12 54.50 -10.86
CA ALA A 18 13.38 55.65 -11.40
C ALA A 18 14.02 56.19 -12.71
N PRO A 19 14.01 55.40 -13.80
CA PRO A 19 14.63 55.76 -15.08
C PRO A 19 14.04 57.03 -15.71
N GLU A 20 12.75 57.30 -15.45
CA GLU A 20 12.04 58.48 -15.93
C GLU A 20 12.61 59.79 -15.35
N ILE A 21 13.08 59.77 -14.09
CA ILE A 21 13.72 60.93 -13.43
C ILE A 21 15.05 61.25 -14.10
N ILE A 22 15.82 60.23 -14.49
CA ILE A 22 17.10 60.39 -15.21
C ILE A 22 16.88 61.00 -16.59
N THR A 23 15.84 60.55 -17.31
CA THR A 23 15.49 61.12 -18.62
C THR A 23 15.06 62.58 -18.49
N LYS A 24 14.25 62.91 -17.47
CA LYS A 24 13.83 64.29 -17.16
C LYS A 24 15.02 65.19 -16.79
N TYR A 25 15.98 64.69 -16.01
CA TYR A 25 17.22 65.41 -15.70
C TYR A 25 18.07 65.68 -16.95
N LYS A 26 18.31 64.65 -17.78
CA LYS A 26 19.07 64.78 -19.03
C LYS A 26 18.45 65.83 -19.96
N ALA A 27 17.12 65.82 -20.09
CA ALA A 27 16.39 66.81 -20.88
C ALA A 27 16.51 68.24 -20.29
N SER A 28 16.44 68.38 -18.96
CA SER A 28 16.57 69.68 -18.28
C SER A 28 18.00 70.23 -18.38
N ARG A 29 19.02 69.37 -18.25
CA ARG A 29 20.43 69.71 -18.45
C ARG A 29 20.69 70.21 -19.87
N GLU A 30 20.14 69.53 -20.88
CA GLU A 30 20.24 69.94 -22.28
C GLU A 30 19.55 71.30 -22.50
N ALA A 31 18.36 71.51 -21.95
CA ALA A 31 17.65 72.79 -22.05
C ALA A 31 18.43 73.97 -21.42
N ILE A 32 19.08 73.74 -20.27
CA ILE A 32 19.95 74.73 -19.61
C ILE A 32 21.19 75.01 -20.47
N TYR A 33 21.80 73.97 -21.03
CA TYR A 33 22.94 74.10 -21.94
C TYR A 33 22.60 74.95 -23.17
N GLN A 34 21.46 74.67 -23.82
CA GLN A 34 20.99 75.46 -24.96
C GLN A 34 20.76 76.94 -24.60
N ARG A 35 20.21 77.23 -23.41
CA ARG A 35 20.05 78.62 -22.93
C ARG A 35 21.39 79.32 -22.66
N LEU A 36 22.39 78.60 -22.13
CA LEU A 36 23.74 79.11 -21.93
C LEU A 36 24.44 79.40 -23.27
N VAL A 37 24.36 78.47 -24.23
CA VAL A 37 24.88 78.67 -25.59
C VAL A 37 24.23 79.86 -26.27
N HIS A 38 22.90 79.99 -26.17
CA HIS A 38 22.17 81.12 -26.72
C HIS A 38 22.56 82.45 -26.05
N LEU A 39 22.77 82.45 -24.73
CA LEU A 39 23.26 83.62 -24.00
C LEU A 39 24.66 84.03 -24.47
N LEU A 40 25.58 83.07 -24.58
CA LEU A 40 26.95 83.29 -25.06
C LEU A 40 26.97 83.80 -26.50
N ASP A 41 26.19 83.19 -27.39
CA ASP A 41 26.07 83.62 -28.79
C ASP A 41 25.49 85.05 -28.88
N THR A 42 24.52 85.38 -28.02
CA THR A 42 23.97 86.75 -27.91
C THR A 42 25.00 87.74 -27.35
N MET A 43 25.86 87.32 -26.42
CA MET A 43 26.95 88.17 -25.90
C MET A 43 28.05 88.40 -26.94
N ILE A 44 28.43 87.37 -27.70
CA ILE A 44 29.45 87.45 -28.74
C ILE A 44 28.97 88.31 -29.93
N LYS A 45 27.69 88.20 -30.29
CA LYS A 45 27.09 88.97 -31.39
C LYS A 45 26.71 90.41 -30.97
N ASP A 46 26.72 90.75 -29.68
CA ASP A 46 26.44 92.11 -29.22
C ASP A 46 27.60 93.06 -29.61
N PRO A 47 27.36 94.07 -30.48
CA PRO A 47 28.37 95.03 -30.91
C PRO A 47 28.99 95.83 -29.75
N PHE A 48 28.33 95.88 -28.59
CA PHE A 48 28.82 96.57 -27.39
C PHE A 48 29.82 95.73 -26.59
N TYR A 49 29.74 94.40 -26.68
CA TYR A 49 30.65 93.47 -25.99
C TYR A 49 31.89 93.15 -26.84
N ASN A 50 31.76 93.18 -28.19
CA ASN A 50 32.78 92.68 -29.12
C ASN A 50 33.54 93.77 -29.94
N LYS A 51 33.30 95.07 -29.72
CA LYS A 51 34.07 96.14 -30.40
C LYS A 51 34.61 97.22 -29.45
N LYS A 52 35.90 97.54 -29.63
CA LYS A 52 36.54 98.82 -29.27
C LYS A 52 35.71 99.99 -29.82
N ILE A 53 34.77 100.52 -29.04
CA ILE A 53 34.16 101.83 -29.29
C ILE A 53 34.27 102.65 -28.01
N LEU A 54 35.42 103.31 -27.89
CA LEU A 54 35.73 104.34 -26.91
C LEU A 54 34.98 105.62 -27.31
N ALA A 55 34.13 106.15 -26.42
CA ALA A 55 34.08 107.57 -26.04
C ALA A 55 32.75 108.04 -25.39
N ASN A 56 31.62 107.32 -25.45
CA ASN A 56 30.34 107.85 -24.92
C ASN A 56 29.40 106.81 -24.26
N ARG A 57 29.89 105.95 -23.34
CA ARG A 57 29.11 104.76 -22.93
C ARG A 57 29.10 104.34 -21.44
N SER A 58 29.28 105.21 -20.43
CA SER A 58 29.07 104.74 -19.04
C SER A 58 27.61 104.29 -18.79
N VAL A 59 26.63 105.02 -19.33
CA VAL A 59 25.18 104.73 -19.16
C VAL A 59 24.75 103.52 -20.01
N LEU A 60 25.21 103.39 -21.26
CA LEU A 60 24.83 102.29 -22.16
C LEU A 60 25.52 100.95 -21.85
N LEU A 61 26.79 100.95 -21.41
CA LEU A 61 27.47 99.73 -20.95
C LEU A 61 26.83 99.19 -19.66
N SER A 62 26.39 100.08 -18.75
CA SER A 62 25.69 99.67 -17.53
C SER A 62 24.37 98.94 -17.83
N GLY A 63 23.65 99.35 -18.89
CA GLY A 63 22.38 98.74 -19.31
C GLY A 63 22.55 97.33 -19.90
N SER A 64 23.53 97.12 -20.80
CA SER A 64 23.80 95.79 -21.37
C SER A 64 24.37 94.82 -20.34
N ILE A 65 25.31 95.27 -19.50
CA ILE A 65 25.87 94.44 -18.40
C ILE A 65 24.77 94.04 -17.41
N ARG A 66 23.86 94.96 -17.06
CA ARG A 66 22.70 94.66 -16.20
C ARG A 66 21.78 93.61 -16.84
N ARG A 67 21.47 93.71 -18.13
CA ARG A 67 20.65 92.72 -18.85
C ARG A 67 21.30 91.34 -18.89
N TYR A 68 22.62 91.25 -19.10
CA TYR A 68 23.33 89.97 -19.05
C TYR A 68 23.39 89.40 -17.63
N LYS A 69 23.62 90.25 -16.61
CA LYS A 69 23.52 89.83 -15.20
C LYS A 69 22.13 89.28 -14.87
N GLU A 70 21.06 89.94 -15.29
CA GLU A 70 19.68 89.47 -15.12
C GLU A 70 19.44 88.12 -15.82
N LYS A 71 19.95 87.94 -17.04
CA LYS A 71 19.88 86.64 -17.75
C LYS A 71 20.70 85.53 -17.08
N ILE A 72 21.88 85.84 -16.55
CA ILE A 72 22.73 84.89 -15.81
C ILE A 72 22.05 84.49 -14.50
N VAL A 73 21.50 85.44 -13.76
CA VAL A 73 20.73 85.18 -12.52
C VAL A 73 19.51 84.31 -12.83
N ALA A 74 18.75 84.60 -13.89
CA ALA A 74 17.62 83.78 -14.30
C ALA A 74 18.02 82.33 -14.69
N ILE A 75 19.24 82.12 -15.22
CA ILE A 75 19.77 80.77 -15.46
C ILE A 75 20.13 80.08 -14.14
N PHE A 76 20.73 80.78 -13.17
CA PHE A 76 20.99 80.22 -11.84
C PHE A 76 19.70 79.87 -11.10
N GLU A 77 18.68 80.72 -11.13
CA GLU A 77 17.35 80.45 -10.56
C GLU A 77 16.68 79.25 -11.23
N LEU A 78 16.82 79.10 -12.55
CA LEU A 78 16.33 77.94 -13.29
C LEU A 78 17.07 76.65 -12.88
N ILE A 79 18.39 76.70 -12.77
CA ILE A 79 19.20 75.57 -12.29
C ILE A 79 18.73 75.18 -10.89
N GLU A 80 18.59 76.13 -9.97
CA GLU A 80 18.14 75.88 -8.60
C GLU A 80 16.73 75.28 -8.55
N SER A 81 15.79 75.81 -9.35
CA SER A 81 14.44 75.25 -9.48
C SER A 81 14.45 73.80 -9.98
N VAL A 82 15.25 73.49 -10.99
CA VAL A 82 15.38 72.13 -11.54
C VAL A 82 15.99 71.18 -10.51
N LEU A 83 17.02 71.63 -9.77
CA LEU A 83 17.63 70.81 -8.72
C LEU A 83 16.65 70.50 -7.58
N ILE A 84 15.83 71.47 -7.17
CA ILE A 84 14.77 71.26 -6.16
C ILE A 84 13.72 70.27 -6.66
N GLU A 85 13.34 70.35 -7.94
CA GLU A 85 12.39 69.41 -8.53
C GLU A 85 12.93 67.98 -8.56
N ILE A 86 14.22 67.80 -8.88
CA ILE A 86 14.89 66.50 -8.84
C ILE A 86 14.97 65.96 -7.41
N GLU A 87 15.30 66.79 -6.43
CA GLU A 87 15.30 66.39 -5.01
C GLU A 87 13.92 65.89 -4.56
N LYS A 88 12.83 66.53 -5.02
CA LYS A 88 11.45 66.07 -4.76
C LYS A 88 11.13 64.74 -5.44
N ASP A 89 11.47 64.61 -6.72
CA ASP A 89 11.22 63.38 -7.47
C ASP A 89 12.01 62.19 -6.88
N LEU A 90 13.26 62.41 -6.47
CA LEU A 90 14.09 61.42 -5.78
C LEU A 90 13.56 61.07 -4.39
N LEU A 91 13.03 62.04 -3.63
CA LEU A 91 12.37 61.77 -2.35
C LEU A 91 11.13 60.88 -2.53
N LEU A 92 10.33 61.11 -3.59
CA LEU A 92 9.19 60.24 -3.90
C LEU A 92 9.62 58.82 -4.23
N ALA A 93 10.68 58.66 -5.01
CA ALA A 93 11.25 57.35 -5.32
C ALA A 93 11.81 56.66 -4.06
N LEU A 94 12.48 57.41 -3.18
CA LEU A 94 12.97 56.91 -1.89
C LEU A 94 11.82 56.42 -1.00
N LYS A 95 10.74 57.20 -0.89
CA LYS A 95 9.52 56.82 -0.15
C LYS A 95 8.88 55.55 -0.72
N SER A 96 8.85 55.40 -2.04
CA SER A 96 8.35 54.18 -2.69
C SER A 96 9.20 52.96 -2.31
N LYS A 97 10.53 53.09 -2.31
CA LYS A 97 11.44 52.03 -1.88
C LYS A 97 11.28 51.72 -0.38
N ALA A 98 11.19 52.75 0.46
CA ALA A 98 10.97 52.62 1.89
C ALA A 98 9.70 51.81 2.20
N ARG A 99 8.58 52.07 1.51
CA ARG A 99 7.36 51.27 1.65
C ARG A 99 7.57 49.79 1.34
N LYS A 100 8.34 49.46 0.29
CA LYS A 100 8.67 48.06 -0.03
C LYS A 100 9.47 47.39 1.08
N VAL A 101 10.44 48.10 1.66
CA VAL A 101 11.24 47.61 2.79
C VAL A 101 10.38 47.48 4.05
N ARG A 102 9.40 48.38 4.27
CA ARG A 102 8.43 48.28 5.37
C ARG A 102 7.60 47.00 5.29
N PHE A 103 7.07 46.65 4.12
CA PHE A 103 6.34 45.39 3.94
C PHE A 103 7.22 44.17 4.30
N LYS A 104 8.50 44.16 3.89
CA LYS A 104 9.43 43.09 4.28
C LYS A 104 9.68 43.06 5.79
N LEU A 105 9.78 44.23 6.43
CA LEU A 105 9.95 44.34 7.88
C LEU A 105 8.74 43.75 8.62
N GLU A 106 7.52 44.10 8.20
CA GLU A 106 6.28 43.55 8.75
C GLU A 106 6.21 42.02 8.59
N GLU A 107 6.62 41.48 7.43
CA GLU A 107 6.73 40.03 7.22
C GLU A 107 7.73 39.38 8.20
N VAL A 108 8.88 40.01 8.43
CA VAL A 108 9.88 39.53 9.40
C VAL A 108 9.36 39.58 10.83
N GLU A 109 8.66 40.64 11.22
CA GLU A 109 8.01 40.73 12.54
C GLU A 109 6.94 39.65 12.74
N GLY A 110 6.18 39.34 11.68
CA GLY A 110 5.25 38.21 11.65
C GLY A 110 5.94 36.87 11.88
N LEU A 111 7.06 36.62 11.21
CA LEU A 111 7.86 35.40 11.39
C LEU A 111 8.47 35.29 12.80
N ILE A 112 8.96 36.40 13.36
CA ILE A 112 9.48 36.43 14.75
C ILE A 112 8.38 36.08 15.74
N SER A 113 7.18 36.63 15.54
CA SER A 113 6.01 36.35 16.39
C SER A 113 5.59 34.88 16.29
N GLU A 114 5.56 34.31 15.08
CA GLU A 114 5.23 32.89 14.87
C GLU A 114 6.28 31.96 15.53
N LEU A 115 7.57 32.32 15.41
CA LEU A 115 8.67 31.61 16.04
C LEU A 115 8.81 31.88 17.55
N LYS A 116 8.08 32.85 18.11
CA LYS A 116 8.20 33.28 19.52
C LYS A 116 9.64 33.63 19.94
N VAL A 117 10.43 34.17 19.01
CA VAL A 117 11.80 34.63 19.31
C VAL A 117 11.73 36.05 19.87
N ARG A 118 12.64 36.41 20.77
CA ARG A 118 12.65 37.75 21.34
C ARG A 118 13.08 38.79 20.28
N LYS A 119 12.26 39.82 20.09
CA LYS A 119 12.46 40.87 19.06
C LYS A 119 13.71 41.72 19.30
N ASP A 120 14.03 41.95 20.57
CA ASP A 120 15.19 42.71 21.05
C ASP A 120 16.55 42.10 20.66
N ALA A 121 16.57 40.85 20.22
CA ALA A 121 17.77 40.22 19.65
C ALA A 121 18.16 40.76 18.27
N PHE A 122 17.29 41.54 17.61
CA PHE A 122 17.48 42.02 16.24
C PHE A 122 17.43 43.56 16.17
N SER A 123 18.54 44.22 16.50
CA SER A 123 18.64 45.69 16.51
C SER A 123 18.32 46.36 15.17
N SER A 124 18.57 45.66 14.05
CA SER A 124 18.29 46.15 12.70
C SER A 124 16.79 46.36 12.41
N LEU A 125 15.89 45.76 13.19
CA LEU A 125 14.44 45.98 13.06
C LEU A 125 14.03 47.35 13.60
N ASP A 126 14.54 47.73 14.77
CA ASP A 126 14.24 49.02 15.38
C ASP A 126 14.93 50.16 14.63
N GLU A 127 16.19 49.95 14.21
CA GLU A 127 16.91 50.86 13.30
C GLU A 127 16.14 51.04 11.98
N GLY A 128 15.67 49.94 11.39
CA GLY A 128 14.87 49.94 10.17
C GLY A 128 13.55 50.68 10.33
N ALA A 129 12.78 50.39 11.37
CA ALA A 129 11.51 51.07 11.63
C ALA A 129 11.68 52.58 11.84
N HIS A 130 12.75 53.00 12.52
CA HIS A 130 13.06 54.40 12.73
C HIS A 130 13.44 55.10 11.41
N LEU A 131 14.35 54.53 10.62
CA LEU A 131 14.76 55.09 9.33
C LEU A 131 13.57 55.20 8.36
N LEU A 132 12.74 54.17 8.29
CA LEU A 132 11.54 54.16 7.44
C LEU A 132 10.56 55.27 7.85
N ASN A 133 10.32 55.46 9.15
CA ASN A 133 9.48 56.55 9.64
C ASN A 133 10.07 57.92 9.28
N GLN A 134 11.38 58.12 9.40
CA GLN A 134 12.04 59.38 9.02
C GLN A 134 11.89 59.69 7.51
N ILE A 135 12.08 58.68 6.66
CA ILE A 135 11.94 58.81 5.21
C ILE A 135 10.47 59.08 4.82
N GLU A 136 9.50 58.42 5.44
CA GLU A 136 8.09 58.59 5.08
C GLU A 136 7.55 59.99 5.45
N HIS A 137 7.92 60.51 6.61
CA HIS A 137 7.41 61.77 7.17
C HIS A 137 8.23 63.02 6.78
N SER A 138 9.36 62.85 6.10
CA SER A 138 10.14 63.99 5.62
C SER A 138 9.41 64.74 4.50
N LEU A 139 9.32 66.07 4.65
CA LEU A 139 8.72 66.97 3.66
C LEU A 139 9.72 67.37 2.56
N HIS A 140 11.01 67.43 2.91
CA HIS A 140 12.12 67.71 2.01
C HIS A 140 13.38 67.11 2.60
N LEU A 141 14.20 66.49 1.75
CA LEU A 141 15.60 66.14 2.03
C LEU A 141 16.49 66.79 0.96
N ASN A 142 17.63 67.32 1.37
CA ASN A 142 18.64 67.82 0.44
C ASN A 142 19.43 66.66 -0.20
N ALA A 143 20.21 66.92 -1.25
CA ALA A 143 20.99 65.90 -1.95
C ALA A 143 21.91 65.04 -1.04
N ALA A 144 22.51 65.61 0.01
CA ALA A 144 23.38 64.85 0.91
C ALA A 144 22.55 63.91 1.82
N GLU A 145 21.44 64.41 2.36
CA GLU A 145 20.49 63.64 3.18
C GLU A 145 19.83 62.51 2.37
N LEU A 146 19.50 62.76 1.09
CA LEU A 146 18.99 61.74 0.18
C LEU A 146 20.02 60.63 -0.03
N MET A 147 21.29 60.96 -0.27
CA MET A 147 22.34 59.95 -0.46
C MET A 147 22.51 59.06 0.76
N GLU A 148 22.58 59.67 1.94
CA GLU A 148 22.76 58.93 3.18
C GLU A 148 21.55 58.01 3.43
N SER A 149 20.33 58.54 3.26
CA SER A 149 19.10 57.76 3.42
C SER A 149 19.02 56.57 2.47
N ILE A 150 19.51 56.70 1.23
CA ILE A 150 19.54 55.59 0.26
C ILE A 150 20.54 54.52 0.69
N ARG A 151 21.74 54.93 1.11
CA ARG A 151 22.79 54.01 1.55
C ARG A 151 22.32 53.19 2.76
N GLU A 152 21.76 53.87 3.75
CA GLU A 152 21.23 53.23 4.96
C GLU A 152 20.01 52.35 4.64
N LEU A 153 19.08 52.80 3.79
CA LEU A 153 17.92 52.00 3.40
C LEU A 153 18.35 50.73 2.64
N ASN A 154 19.37 50.80 1.79
CA ASN A 154 19.93 49.64 1.11
C ASN A 154 20.59 48.66 2.08
N ARG A 155 21.35 49.17 3.06
CA ARG A 155 21.95 48.34 4.12
C ARG A 155 20.88 47.56 4.87
N ILE A 156 19.85 48.26 5.34
CA ILE A 156 18.74 47.70 6.10
C ILE A 156 17.93 46.70 5.25
N ASP A 157 17.68 47.00 3.97
CA ASP A 157 16.96 46.06 3.07
C ASP A 157 17.71 44.73 2.92
N ILE A 158 19.04 44.76 2.80
CA ILE A 158 19.88 43.55 2.73
C ILE A 158 19.83 42.78 4.06
N GLU A 159 19.96 43.48 5.19
CA GLU A 159 19.91 42.87 6.53
C GLU A 159 18.55 42.22 6.80
N ILE A 160 17.45 42.92 6.53
CA ILE A 160 16.08 42.40 6.67
C ILE A 160 15.86 41.21 5.75
N SER A 161 16.33 41.28 4.50
CA SER A 161 16.20 40.16 3.55
C SER A 161 16.96 38.92 4.02
N ASN A 162 18.17 39.10 4.57
CA ASN A 162 18.95 38.01 5.17
C ASN A 162 18.28 37.43 6.42
N LEU A 163 17.72 38.28 7.28
CA LEU A 163 16.97 37.85 8.46
C LEU A 163 15.72 37.06 8.06
N LYS A 164 14.96 37.54 7.07
CA LYS A 164 13.78 36.84 6.53
C LYS A 164 14.14 35.42 6.10
N MET A 165 15.16 35.25 5.25
CA MET A 165 15.58 33.92 4.80
C MET A 165 15.97 32.99 5.96
N LYS A 166 16.67 33.51 6.98
CA LYS A 166 17.04 32.73 8.17
C LYS A 166 15.81 32.31 8.96
N LEU A 167 14.88 33.22 9.22
CA LEU A 167 13.65 32.94 9.97
C LEU A 167 12.73 31.97 9.23
N GLU A 168 12.55 32.12 7.91
CA GLU A 168 11.80 31.16 7.09
C GLU A 168 12.40 29.77 7.13
N SER A 169 13.74 29.66 7.06
CA SER A 169 14.44 28.39 7.24
C SER A 169 14.19 27.80 8.63
N SER A 170 14.31 28.59 9.68
CA SER A 170 14.07 28.15 11.06
C SER A 170 12.63 27.70 11.29
N LEU A 171 11.65 28.43 10.75
CA LEU A 171 10.24 28.08 10.86
C LEU A 171 9.93 26.75 10.16
N LYS A 172 10.53 26.52 8.98
CA LYS A 172 10.42 25.23 8.29
C LYS A 172 11.00 24.10 9.12
N ILE A 173 12.16 24.29 9.75
CA ILE A 173 12.78 23.29 10.62
C ILE A 173 11.89 23.04 11.85
N GLN A 174 11.37 24.08 12.51
CA GLN A 174 10.48 23.95 13.67
C GLN A 174 9.22 23.12 13.32
N ARG A 175 8.59 23.38 12.17
CA ARG A 175 7.45 22.60 11.69
C ARG A 175 7.81 21.13 11.48
N ASN A 176 9.00 20.85 10.93
CA ASN A 176 9.49 19.48 10.77
C ASN A 176 9.76 18.81 12.12
N VAL A 177 10.36 19.51 13.09
CA VAL A 177 10.58 19.01 14.45
C VAL A 177 9.26 18.62 15.10
N ARG A 178 8.22 19.48 15.04
CA ARG A 178 6.89 19.15 15.57
C ARG A 178 6.29 17.90 14.91
N LYS A 179 6.40 17.80 13.58
CA LYS A 179 5.93 16.61 12.87
C LYS A 179 6.68 15.35 13.30
N LEU A 180 8.01 15.42 13.46
CA LEU A 180 8.81 14.29 13.91
C LEU A 180 8.50 13.90 15.36
N LEU A 181 8.24 14.88 16.25
CA LEU A 181 7.77 14.63 17.61
C LEU A 181 6.46 13.84 17.60
N GLU A 182 5.47 14.27 16.80
CA GLU A 182 4.19 13.58 16.66
C GLU A 182 4.34 12.16 16.08
N ASP A 183 5.13 12.01 15.01
CA ASP A 183 5.42 10.72 14.39
C ASP A 183 6.08 9.75 15.40
N ASN A 184 7.09 10.22 16.14
CA ASN A 184 7.82 9.40 17.10
C ASN A 184 6.94 9.03 18.30
N LYS A 185 6.08 9.94 18.79
CA LYS A 185 5.09 9.62 19.84
C LYS A 185 4.16 8.51 19.39
N LEU A 186 3.66 8.58 18.15
CA LEU A 186 2.75 7.59 17.61
C LEU A 186 3.42 6.20 17.52
N LEU A 187 4.68 6.15 17.07
CA LEU A 187 5.47 4.92 17.08
C LEU A 187 5.67 4.37 18.50
N LEU A 188 6.02 5.23 19.45
CA LEU A 188 6.20 4.86 20.86
C LEU A 188 4.91 4.27 21.45
N THR A 189 3.75 4.89 21.20
CA THR A 189 2.46 4.36 21.64
C THR A 189 2.12 3.00 20.99
N GLN A 190 2.52 2.76 19.74
CA GLN A 190 2.35 1.45 19.10
C GLN A 190 3.23 0.39 19.77
N ILE A 191 4.49 0.74 20.03
CA ILE A 191 5.45 -0.11 20.74
C ILE A 191 4.93 -0.45 22.15
N GLU A 192 4.45 0.55 22.91
CA GLU A 192 3.88 0.38 24.25
C GLU A 192 2.68 -0.58 24.24
N LYS A 193 1.76 -0.44 23.29
CA LYS A 193 0.60 -1.36 23.15
C LYS A 193 1.02 -2.80 22.92
N THR A 194 2.04 -3.02 22.07
CA THR A 194 2.54 -4.38 21.84
C THR A 194 3.35 -4.88 23.04
N TRP A 195 4.09 -3.99 23.72
CA TRP A 195 4.77 -4.31 24.97
C TRP A 195 3.81 -4.74 26.06
N ASP A 196 2.66 -4.09 26.24
CA ASP A 196 1.64 -4.50 27.22
C ASP A 196 1.15 -5.93 26.96
N PHE A 197 0.96 -6.30 25.69
CA PHE A 197 0.62 -7.67 25.31
C PHE A 197 1.75 -8.66 25.66
N ILE A 198 3.01 -8.28 25.44
CA ILE A 198 4.17 -9.09 25.79
C ILE A 198 4.28 -9.26 27.31
N ASN A 199 4.08 -8.19 28.08
CA ASN A 199 4.16 -8.18 29.53
C ASN A 199 3.04 -8.98 30.21
N GLN A 200 1.91 -9.19 29.53
CA GLN A 200 0.85 -10.12 29.94
C GLN A 200 1.16 -11.60 29.61
N SER A 201 2.30 -11.88 28.99
CA SER A 201 2.77 -13.22 28.69
C SER A 201 3.84 -13.68 29.68
N ASP A 202 4.15 -14.98 29.71
CA ASP A 202 5.21 -15.56 30.53
C ASP A 202 6.64 -15.24 30.03
N ILE A 203 6.78 -14.37 29.01
CA ILE A 203 8.04 -14.01 28.36
C ILE A 203 8.46 -12.60 28.76
N GLU A 204 9.68 -12.49 29.30
CA GLU A 204 10.28 -11.24 29.73
C GLU A 204 11.29 -10.74 28.66
N ALA A 205 11.08 -9.53 28.16
CA ALA A 205 12.00 -8.86 27.25
C ALA A 205 12.40 -7.48 27.83
N PRO A 206 13.28 -7.45 28.86
CA PRO A 206 13.57 -6.24 29.63
C PRO A 206 14.19 -5.09 28.83
N PHE A 207 14.91 -5.41 27.74
CA PHE A 207 15.47 -4.40 26.83
C PHE A 207 14.39 -3.54 26.16
N ILE A 208 13.15 -4.04 26.04
CA ILE A 208 12.04 -3.28 25.45
C ILE A 208 11.65 -2.12 26.33
N LYS A 209 11.55 -2.37 27.64
CA LYS A 209 11.19 -1.36 28.61
C LYS A 209 12.26 -0.27 28.72
N GLU A 210 13.53 -0.65 28.76
CA GLU A 210 14.66 0.30 28.79
C GLU A 210 14.65 1.25 27.58
N LEU A 211 14.32 0.72 26.40
CA LEU A 211 14.22 1.52 25.18
C LEU A 211 12.98 2.42 25.16
N ILE A 212 11.83 1.95 25.65
CA ILE A 212 10.64 2.80 25.82
C ILE A 212 10.99 3.95 26.78
N ASP A 213 11.54 3.65 27.95
CA ASP A 213 11.87 4.64 28.97
C ASP A 213 12.88 5.69 28.45
N LYS A 214 13.94 5.24 27.75
CA LYS A 214 14.94 6.13 27.12
C LYS A 214 14.29 7.07 26.10
N ASN A 215 13.48 6.55 25.18
CA ASN A 215 12.88 7.35 24.12
C ASN A 215 11.79 8.29 24.64
N THR A 216 11.02 7.86 25.63
CA THR A 216 10.05 8.72 26.33
C THR A 216 10.73 9.88 27.04
N TYR A 217 11.87 9.63 27.71
CA TYR A 217 12.68 10.70 28.32
C TYR A 217 13.21 11.69 27.28
N LEU A 218 13.75 11.19 26.17
CA LEU A 218 14.29 12.03 25.10
C LEU A 218 13.20 12.90 24.44
N LEU A 219 12.02 12.34 24.14
CA LEU A 219 10.89 13.12 23.62
C LEU A 219 10.51 14.23 24.59
N ARG A 220 10.34 13.89 25.87
CA ARG A 220 9.99 14.87 26.91
C ARG A 220 11.04 15.97 27.05
N SER A 221 12.32 15.61 26.98
CA SER A 221 13.44 16.57 27.04
C SER A 221 13.40 17.57 25.87
N ILE A 222 13.07 17.12 24.66
CA ILE A 222 12.95 18.00 23.49
C ILE A 222 11.70 18.89 23.58
N GLU A 223 10.59 18.37 24.12
CA GLU A 223 9.37 19.16 24.32
C GLU A 223 9.52 20.24 25.39
N GLU A 224 10.19 19.93 26.51
CA GLU A 224 10.42 20.88 27.59
C GLU A 224 11.37 22.02 27.16
N LYS A 225 12.21 21.81 26.14
CA LYS A 225 13.07 22.84 25.55
C LYS A 225 12.34 23.84 24.65
N GLU A 226 11.04 23.67 24.34
CA GLU A 226 10.27 24.59 23.48
C GLU A 226 10.10 26.03 24.04
N VAL A 227 10.71 26.38 25.18
CA VAL A 227 10.50 27.66 25.87
C VAL A 227 11.46 28.79 25.44
N GLU A 228 12.64 28.49 24.88
CA GLU A 228 13.52 29.50 24.26
C GLU A 228 14.19 28.95 23.00
N ILE A 229 13.71 29.39 21.83
CA ILE A 229 14.23 28.92 20.54
C ILE A 229 15.60 29.56 20.28
N ASP A 230 16.65 28.82 20.60
CA ASP A 230 17.93 28.95 19.91
C ASP A 230 17.88 28.13 18.62
N ILE A 231 18.11 28.79 17.48
CA ILE A 231 18.01 28.20 16.14
C ILE A 231 19.00 27.05 15.95
N SER A 232 20.15 27.06 16.64
CA SER A 232 21.09 25.93 16.59
C SER A 232 20.52 24.69 17.28
N ASN A 233 19.84 24.85 18.41
CA ASN A 233 19.27 23.74 19.18
C ASN A 233 18.18 23.01 18.39
N ILE A 234 17.37 23.74 17.61
CA ILE A 234 16.30 23.13 16.78
C ILE A 234 16.87 22.17 15.73
N ARG A 235 18.06 22.45 15.16
CA ARG A 235 18.66 21.55 14.16
C ARG A 235 19.18 20.27 14.79
N ASP A 236 19.80 20.38 15.96
CA ASP A 236 20.30 19.22 16.70
C ASP A 236 19.13 18.35 17.19
N ASP A 237 18.06 18.98 17.68
CA ASP A 237 16.82 18.29 18.06
C ASP A 237 16.18 17.58 16.85
N MET A 238 16.15 18.21 15.67
CA MET A 238 15.67 17.56 14.44
C MET A 238 16.49 16.30 14.09
N ALA A 239 17.82 16.40 14.13
CA ALA A 239 18.70 15.27 13.84
C ALA A 239 18.51 14.14 14.86
N ALA A 240 18.38 14.48 16.15
CA ALA A 240 18.10 13.52 17.21
C ALA A 240 16.76 12.81 16.99
N LEU A 241 15.71 13.53 16.60
CA LEU A 241 14.40 12.96 16.30
C LEU A 241 14.39 12.07 15.05
N GLU A 242 15.17 12.41 14.02
CA GLU A 242 15.33 11.55 12.84
C GLU A 242 16.04 10.24 13.16
N VAL A 243 17.08 10.29 14.00
CA VAL A 243 17.77 9.08 14.49
C VAL A 243 16.81 8.25 15.33
N MET A 244 16.11 8.88 16.28
CA MET A 244 15.10 8.22 17.11
C MET A 244 14.01 7.54 16.26
N LYS A 245 13.52 8.21 15.21
CA LYS A 245 12.50 7.63 14.32
C LYS A 245 12.96 6.33 13.69
N LYS A 246 14.21 6.28 13.23
CA LYS A 246 14.81 5.07 12.65
C LYS A 246 14.94 3.98 13.71
N GLU A 247 15.47 4.31 14.89
CA GLU A 247 15.58 3.38 16.01
C GLU A 247 14.21 2.80 16.40
N LEU A 248 13.17 3.62 16.51
CA LEU A 248 11.81 3.20 16.85
C LEU A 248 11.17 2.30 15.78
N LEU A 249 11.42 2.56 14.49
CA LEU A 249 10.90 1.73 13.41
C LEU A 249 11.53 0.33 13.41
N GLU A 250 12.85 0.24 13.51
CA GLU A 250 13.56 -1.04 13.65
C GLU A 250 13.09 -1.79 14.89
N PHE A 251 12.84 -1.06 15.97
CA PHE A 251 12.40 -1.62 17.22
C PHE A 251 10.95 -2.14 17.16
N LEU A 252 10.05 -1.44 16.48
CA LEU A 252 8.69 -1.89 16.25
C LEU A 252 8.67 -3.26 15.54
N GLU A 253 9.54 -3.46 14.55
CA GLU A 253 9.66 -4.77 13.87
C GLU A 253 10.06 -5.89 14.85
N ILE A 254 11.01 -5.64 15.74
CA ILE A 254 11.45 -6.62 16.75
C ILE A 254 10.29 -6.94 17.71
N VAL A 255 9.59 -5.91 18.19
CA VAL A 255 8.47 -6.03 19.12
C VAL A 255 7.32 -6.84 18.48
N ASP A 256 7.00 -6.60 17.21
CA ASP A 256 5.99 -7.37 16.47
C ASP A 256 6.42 -8.82 16.22
N GLN A 257 7.70 -9.08 15.96
CA GLN A 257 8.21 -10.43 15.85
C GLN A 257 8.06 -11.18 17.20
N ILE A 258 8.35 -10.54 18.33
CA ILE A 258 8.17 -11.14 19.66
C ILE A 258 6.70 -11.47 19.93
N LYS A 259 5.78 -10.57 19.55
CA LYS A 259 4.35 -10.86 19.60
C LYS A 259 3.97 -12.08 18.76
N ALA A 260 4.48 -12.18 17.53
CA ALA A 260 4.24 -13.33 16.66
C ALA A 260 4.79 -14.63 17.26
N PHE A 261 5.97 -14.58 17.89
CA PHE A 261 6.55 -15.70 18.62
C PHE A 261 5.68 -16.16 19.79
N ILE A 262 5.19 -15.24 20.62
CA ILE A 262 4.27 -15.58 21.74
C ILE A 262 3.01 -16.29 21.22
N LEU A 263 2.45 -15.79 20.11
CA LEU A 263 1.27 -16.40 19.49
C LEU A 263 1.57 -17.79 18.93
N CYS A 264 2.72 -17.97 18.29
CA CYS A 264 3.22 -19.26 17.81
C CYS A 264 3.40 -20.25 18.97
N LEU A 265 3.99 -19.81 20.09
CA LEU A 265 4.22 -20.64 21.27
C LEU A 265 2.90 -21.14 21.85
N ARG A 266 1.94 -20.22 22.07
CA ARG A 266 0.58 -20.56 22.54
C ARG A 266 -0.13 -21.54 21.60
N LYS A 267 0.10 -21.42 20.29
CA LYS A 267 -0.49 -22.33 19.29
C LYS A 267 0.16 -23.72 19.36
N ALA A 268 1.48 -23.80 19.45
CA ALA A 268 2.21 -25.06 19.61
C ALA A 268 1.79 -25.80 20.90
N GLU A 269 1.65 -25.08 22.02
CA GLU A 269 1.15 -25.63 23.28
C GLU A 269 -0.27 -26.21 23.16
N LYS A 270 -1.17 -25.51 22.47
CA LYS A 270 -2.53 -26.00 22.19
C LYS A 270 -2.54 -27.21 21.26
N LEU A 271 -1.55 -27.34 20.38
CA LEU A 271 -1.42 -28.49 19.46
C LEU A 271 -0.85 -29.72 20.17
N LEU A 272 -0.04 -29.56 21.20
CA LEU A 272 0.67 -30.64 21.90
C LEU A 272 -0.23 -31.84 22.29
N PRO A 273 -1.43 -31.67 22.89
CA PRO A 273 -2.32 -32.79 23.21
C PRO A 273 -2.84 -33.54 21.97
N LYS A 274 -3.04 -32.82 20.86
CA LYS A 274 -3.49 -33.41 19.59
C LYS A 274 -2.36 -34.20 18.93
N VAL A 275 -1.12 -33.73 19.06
CA VAL A 275 0.08 -34.43 18.60
C VAL A 275 0.25 -35.72 19.39
N LEU A 276 0.15 -35.69 20.73
CA LEU A 276 0.23 -36.90 21.57
C LEU A 276 -0.77 -37.96 21.13
N ARG A 277 -2.06 -37.59 21.02
CA ARG A 277 -3.11 -38.51 20.55
C ARG A 277 -2.79 -39.09 19.18
N THR A 278 -2.23 -38.27 18.29
CA THR A 278 -1.85 -38.70 16.95
C THR A 278 -0.68 -39.69 16.97
N CYS A 279 0.37 -39.39 17.73
CA CYS A 279 1.53 -40.27 17.89
C CYS A 279 1.14 -41.64 18.47
N LEU A 280 0.29 -41.67 19.51
CA LEU A 280 -0.21 -42.92 20.09
C LEU A 280 -1.00 -43.76 19.08
N ILE A 281 -1.82 -43.13 18.24
CA ILE A 281 -2.54 -43.81 17.16
C ILE A 281 -1.55 -44.38 16.14
N LEU A 282 -0.58 -43.59 15.70
CA LEU A 282 0.43 -44.02 14.73
C LEU A 282 1.26 -45.21 15.26
N ASP A 283 1.70 -45.14 16.53
CA ASP A 283 2.42 -46.24 17.17
C ASP A 283 1.56 -47.52 17.28
N SER A 284 0.26 -47.39 17.58
CA SER A 284 -0.65 -48.55 17.61
C SER A 284 -0.82 -49.22 16.25
N MET A 285 -0.67 -48.47 15.15
CA MET A 285 -0.90 -48.95 13.78
C MET A 285 0.37 -49.50 13.12
N VAL A 286 1.51 -48.91 13.43
CA VAL A 286 2.77 -49.09 12.70
C VAL A 286 3.83 -49.82 13.53
N GLY A 287 3.85 -49.67 14.86
CA GLY A 287 4.83 -50.30 15.75
C GLY A 287 5.03 -49.45 17.00
N LYS A 288 5.21 -50.07 18.18
CA LYS A 288 5.19 -49.35 19.47
C LYS A 288 6.44 -48.46 19.67
N GLY A 289 6.22 -47.21 20.08
CA GLY A 289 7.21 -46.35 20.77
C GLY A 289 7.99 -45.36 19.90
N THR A 290 7.91 -45.42 18.57
CA THR A 290 8.66 -44.52 17.68
C THR A 290 8.11 -43.09 17.74
N PHE A 291 6.80 -42.92 17.52
CA PHE A 291 6.15 -41.61 17.46
C PHE A 291 5.98 -41.00 18.85
N GLU A 292 5.82 -41.82 19.88
CA GLU A 292 5.86 -41.38 21.27
C GLU A 292 7.21 -40.76 21.62
N THR A 293 8.33 -41.35 21.17
CA THR A 293 9.66 -40.76 21.37
C THR A 293 9.81 -39.41 20.65
N VAL A 294 9.30 -39.30 19.42
CA VAL A 294 9.27 -38.01 18.69
C VAL A 294 8.43 -36.98 19.45
N TYR A 295 7.29 -37.37 20.00
CA TYR A 295 6.47 -36.50 20.84
C TYR A 295 7.24 -36.01 22.07
N TYR A 296 7.92 -36.89 22.82
CA TYR A 296 8.69 -36.47 23.99
C TYR A 296 9.82 -35.50 23.63
N SER A 297 10.52 -35.74 22.51
CA SER A 297 11.53 -34.79 22.01
C SER A 297 10.93 -33.43 21.65
N LEU A 298 9.77 -33.39 20.99
CA LEU A 298 9.07 -32.14 20.68
C LEU A 298 8.57 -31.43 21.94
N ALA A 299 8.01 -32.16 22.90
CA ALA A 299 7.55 -31.63 24.17
C ALA A 299 8.70 -31.05 24.99
N GLN A 300 9.86 -31.72 25.00
CA GLN A 300 11.06 -31.25 25.67
C GLN A 300 11.60 -29.97 25.02
N LYS A 301 11.65 -29.91 23.67
CA LYS A 301 12.13 -28.72 22.96
C LYS A 301 11.16 -27.53 23.08
N LEU A 302 9.85 -27.79 23.07
CA LEU A 302 8.85 -26.75 23.38
C LEU A 302 9.00 -26.24 24.82
N ASN A 303 9.24 -27.14 25.78
CA ASN A 303 9.49 -26.77 27.17
C ASN A 303 10.81 -26.01 27.35
N SER A 304 11.88 -26.33 26.62
CA SER A 304 13.14 -25.57 26.71
C SER A 304 12.95 -24.14 26.18
N VAL A 305 12.26 -23.99 25.03
CA VAL A 305 11.87 -22.68 24.49
C VAL A 305 11.02 -21.89 25.49
N ARG A 306 10.15 -22.56 26.24
CA ARG A 306 9.31 -21.94 27.29
C ARG A 306 10.09 -21.58 28.57
N GLN A 307 10.98 -22.46 29.03
CA GLN A 307 11.72 -22.27 30.29
C GLN A 307 12.70 -21.10 30.19
N ASP A 308 13.17 -20.82 28.99
CA ASP A 308 14.08 -19.72 28.72
C ASP A 308 13.30 -18.40 28.54
N ARG A 309 12.64 -18.00 29.65
CA ARG A 309 11.65 -16.92 29.76
C ARG A 309 12.20 -15.53 29.46
N THR A 310 13.51 -15.33 29.60
CA THR A 310 14.12 -14.01 29.48
C THR A 310 14.90 -13.91 28.17
N MET A 311 14.51 -12.98 27.30
CA MET A 311 15.23 -12.68 26.06
C MET A 311 16.09 -11.44 26.28
N LYS A 312 17.42 -11.61 26.29
CA LYS A 312 18.36 -10.52 26.59
C LYS A 312 18.77 -9.73 25.34
N SER A 313 18.61 -10.29 24.14
CA SER A 313 18.92 -9.62 22.88
C SER A 313 18.02 -10.06 21.72
N ALA A 314 18.01 -9.26 20.65
CA ALA A 314 17.28 -9.57 19.42
C ALA A 314 17.80 -10.82 18.70
N ASP A 315 19.10 -11.11 18.76
CA ASP A 315 19.68 -12.29 18.12
C ASP A 315 19.28 -13.59 18.84
N GLN A 316 19.27 -13.58 20.17
CA GLN A 316 18.74 -14.70 20.97
C GLN A 316 17.27 -14.97 20.65
N PHE A 317 16.49 -13.90 20.41
CA PHE A 317 15.10 -14.03 19.99
C PHE A 317 14.97 -14.69 18.61
N LYS A 318 15.77 -14.28 17.62
CA LYS A 318 15.73 -14.84 16.26
C LYS A 318 16.03 -16.33 16.24
N GLU A 319 17.04 -16.76 17.00
CA GLU A 319 17.39 -18.17 17.12
C GLU A 319 16.23 -18.99 17.70
N LYS A 320 15.70 -18.59 18.86
CA LYS A 320 14.54 -19.25 19.49
C LYS A 320 13.30 -19.25 18.60
N SER A 321 13.06 -18.17 17.87
CA SER A 321 11.92 -18.08 16.96
C SER A 321 12.06 -19.05 15.79
N ALA A 322 13.27 -19.26 15.27
CA ALA A 322 13.53 -20.28 14.25
C ALA A 322 13.30 -21.69 14.80
N GLU A 323 13.80 -21.98 16.01
CA GLU A 323 13.59 -23.26 16.67
C GLU A 323 12.11 -23.57 16.91
N LEU A 324 11.35 -22.61 17.44
CA LEU A 324 9.92 -22.77 17.70
C LEU A 324 9.14 -23.05 16.41
N LYS A 325 9.49 -22.37 15.32
CA LYS A 325 8.85 -22.57 14.02
C LYS A 325 9.08 -23.99 13.47
N VAL A 326 10.30 -24.50 13.61
CA VAL A 326 10.64 -25.89 13.25
C VAL A 326 9.82 -26.88 14.07
N VAL A 327 9.66 -26.64 15.37
CA VAL A 327 8.82 -27.47 16.27
C VAL A 327 7.34 -27.41 15.87
N GLU A 328 6.81 -26.21 15.60
CA GLU A 328 5.41 -26.04 15.19
C GLU A 328 5.12 -26.77 13.86
N ASP A 329 5.97 -26.60 12.86
CA ASP A 329 5.83 -27.23 11.55
C ASP A 329 5.84 -28.77 11.66
N LEU A 330 6.69 -29.32 12.54
CA LEU A 330 6.70 -30.75 12.86
C LEU A 330 5.39 -31.23 13.46
N MET A 331 4.89 -30.50 14.46
CA MET A 331 3.64 -30.84 15.12
C MET A 331 2.46 -30.85 14.14
N ILE A 332 2.38 -29.86 13.25
CA ILE A 332 1.34 -29.76 12.23
C ILE A 332 1.42 -30.96 11.27
N LYS A 333 2.61 -31.25 10.73
CA LYS A 333 2.82 -32.38 9.81
C LYS A 333 2.46 -33.72 10.45
N LEU A 334 2.85 -33.96 11.70
CA LEU A 334 2.50 -35.19 12.42
C LEU A 334 0.98 -35.36 12.55
N VAL A 335 0.27 -34.28 12.89
CA VAL A 335 -1.19 -34.29 12.99
C VAL A 335 -1.82 -34.62 11.63
N ASP A 336 -1.31 -34.07 10.53
CA ASP A 336 -1.84 -34.30 9.19
C ASP A 336 -1.56 -35.71 8.69
N ILE A 337 -0.35 -36.25 8.91
CA ILE A 337 -0.03 -37.66 8.67
C ILE A 337 -1.00 -38.56 9.45
N GLY A 338 -1.26 -38.25 10.72
CA GLY A 338 -2.20 -39.01 11.53
C GLY A 338 -3.65 -38.99 11.03
N LYS A 339 -4.07 -37.95 10.29
CA LYS A 339 -5.37 -37.94 9.61
C LYS A 339 -5.33 -38.82 8.37
N LEU A 340 -4.33 -38.63 7.50
CA LEU A 340 -4.16 -39.40 6.26
C LEU A 340 -4.07 -40.90 6.54
N VAL A 341 -3.27 -41.29 7.52
CA VAL A 341 -3.12 -42.69 7.94
C VAL A 341 -4.44 -43.28 8.42
N ARG A 342 -5.24 -42.53 9.18
CA ARG A 342 -6.57 -43.01 9.64
C ARG A 342 -7.53 -43.22 8.47
N GLU A 343 -7.54 -42.31 7.51
CA GLU A 343 -8.40 -42.40 6.32
C GLU A 343 -7.97 -43.57 5.42
N ILE A 344 -6.68 -43.68 5.13
CA ILE A 344 -6.12 -44.81 4.37
C ILE A 344 -6.40 -46.11 5.11
N SER A 345 -6.20 -46.18 6.43
CA SER A 345 -6.47 -47.38 7.23
C SER A 345 -7.93 -47.82 7.19
N ARG A 346 -8.89 -46.90 7.00
CA ARG A 346 -10.31 -47.22 6.86
C ARG A 346 -10.72 -47.67 5.45
N ALA A 347 -9.86 -47.52 4.44
CA ALA A 347 -10.17 -47.98 3.08
C ALA A 347 -10.22 -49.51 3.01
N ASP A 348 -11.01 -50.05 2.06
CA ASP A 348 -11.09 -51.48 1.79
C ASP A 348 -9.69 -52.08 1.57
N SER A 349 -9.43 -53.25 2.14
CA SER A 349 -8.14 -53.96 2.00
C SER A 349 -7.76 -54.17 0.53
N GLU A 350 -8.75 -54.49 -0.31
CA GLU A 350 -8.57 -54.70 -1.74
C GLU A 350 -8.16 -53.40 -2.46
N LEU A 351 -8.79 -52.27 -2.15
CA LEU A 351 -8.42 -50.95 -2.69
C LEU A 351 -6.99 -50.57 -2.33
N LYS A 352 -6.56 -50.87 -1.10
CA LYS A 352 -5.18 -50.62 -0.67
C LYS A 352 -4.19 -51.43 -1.49
N THR A 353 -4.47 -52.72 -1.71
CA THR A 353 -3.59 -53.60 -2.48
C THR A 353 -3.42 -53.14 -3.92
N LEU A 354 -4.50 -52.70 -4.56
CA LEU A 354 -4.49 -52.26 -5.97
C LEU A 354 -3.90 -50.88 -6.17
N ALA A 355 -4.11 -49.97 -5.22
CA ALA A 355 -3.46 -48.66 -5.23
C ALA A 355 -1.94 -48.75 -4.92
N GLY A 356 -1.38 -49.95 -4.75
CA GLY A 356 0.03 -50.19 -4.43
C GLY A 356 0.37 -49.89 -2.97
N ILE A 357 -0.62 -49.79 -2.09
CA ILE A 357 -0.51 -49.40 -0.69
C ILE A 357 -0.29 -50.64 0.19
N ASN A 358 0.60 -51.55 -0.21
CA ASN A 358 0.91 -52.75 0.57
C ASN A 358 2.02 -52.50 1.61
N GLU A 359 2.80 -51.43 1.45
CA GLU A 359 3.98 -51.13 2.28
C GLU A 359 3.91 -49.81 3.05
N TRP A 360 2.75 -49.14 3.08
CA TRP A 360 2.61 -47.85 3.79
C TRP A 360 3.05 -47.90 5.25
N LYS A 361 2.86 -49.04 5.92
CA LYS A 361 3.36 -49.26 7.29
C LYS A 361 4.90 -49.30 7.34
N LYS A 362 5.57 -49.88 6.34
CA LYS A 362 7.04 -49.91 6.27
C LYS A 362 7.61 -48.52 6.01
N GLU A 363 7.01 -47.77 5.09
CA GLU A 363 7.38 -46.37 4.79
C GLU A 363 7.27 -45.48 6.03
N ILE A 364 6.23 -45.67 6.84
CA ILE A 364 6.08 -44.94 8.10
C ILE A 364 7.05 -45.45 9.19
N ARG A 365 7.42 -46.75 9.19
CA ARG A 365 8.47 -47.27 10.09
C ARG A 365 9.85 -46.69 9.81
N LEU A 366 10.15 -46.29 8.57
CA LEU A 366 11.44 -45.68 8.21
C LEU A 366 11.64 -44.29 8.85
N ILE A 367 10.59 -43.68 9.39
CA ILE A 367 10.66 -42.42 10.17
C ILE A 367 11.37 -42.63 11.51
N THR A 368 11.75 -43.86 11.87
CA THR A 368 12.48 -44.19 13.10
C THR A 368 13.95 -43.76 13.01
N PRO A 369 14.43 -42.78 13.79
CA PRO A 369 15.80 -42.28 13.68
C PRO A 369 16.79 -43.13 14.48
N SER A 370 17.99 -43.34 13.93
CA SER A 370 19.12 -44.01 14.60
C SER A 370 20.17 -43.04 15.17
N GLU A 371 19.88 -41.73 15.30
CA GLU A 371 20.87 -40.70 15.68
C GLU A 371 20.37 -39.67 16.72
N THR A 372 21.30 -38.81 17.16
CA THR A 372 21.21 -37.87 18.30
C THR A 372 20.11 -36.80 18.17
N PRO A 373 19.61 -36.23 19.29
CA PRO A 373 18.35 -35.47 19.35
C PRO A 373 18.22 -34.24 18.44
N ASP A 374 19.29 -33.50 18.16
CA ASP A 374 19.18 -32.22 17.41
C ASP A 374 19.25 -32.40 15.89
N LYS A 375 20.13 -33.27 15.38
CA LYS A 375 20.10 -33.70 13.97
C LYS A 375 18.82 -34.48 13.62
N ARG A 376 18.14 -35.02 14.63
CA ARG A 376 16.89 -35.77 14.53
C ARG A 376 15.75 -34.94 13.97
N ILE A 377 15.62 -33.67 14.35
CA ILE A 377 14.39 -32.88 14.14
C ILE A 377 14.25 -32.43 12.67
N GLU A 378 15.31 -31.90 12.07
CA GLU A 378 15.30 -31.47 10.67
C GLU A 378 15.23 -32.66 9.70
N LEU A 379 15.94 -33.74 10.02
CA LEU A 379 15.87 -34.99 9.25
C LEU A 379 14.48 -35.62 9.35
N VAL A 380 13.87 -35.62 10.55
CA VAL A 380 12.48 -36.06 10.73
C VAL A 380 11.51 -35.17 9.95
N LEU A 381 11.75 -33.85 9.86
CA LEU A 381 10.93 -32.94 9.06
C LEU A 381 10.91 -33.27 7.57
N SER A 382 12.06 -33.60 7.00
CA SER A 382 12.17 -33.95 5.58
C SER A 382 11.50 -35.30 5.30
N TYR A 383 11.74 -36.31 6.15
CA TYR A 383 11.08 -37.60 6.03
C TYR A 383 9.56 -37.51 6.21
N LEU A 384 9.08 -36.75 7.20
CA LEU A 384 7.64 -36.53 7.38
C LEU A 384 7.03 -35.82 6.17
N LYS A 385 7.78 -34.93 5.51
CA LYS A 385 7.30 -34.26 4.29
C LYS A 385 7.11 -35.27 3.16
N GLU A 386 8.12 -36.08 2.88
CA GLU A 386 8.07 -37.11 1.84
C GLU A 386 6.94 -38.12 2.10
N VAL A 387 6.82 -38.58 3.35
CA VAL A 387 5.76 -39.51 3.75
C VAL A 387 4.38 -38.87 3.60
N SER A 388 4.22 -37.60 3.98
CA SER A 388 2.95 -36.88 3.79
C SER A 388 2.55 -36.79 2.31
N GLU A 389 3.49 -36.47 1.42
CA GLU A 389 3.25 -36.39 -0.04
C GLU A 389 2.86 -37.76 -0.63
N LYS A 390 3.55 -38.83 -0.23
CA LYS A 390 3.20 -40.21 -0.63
C LYS A 390 1.80 -40.60 -0.14
N LEU A 391 1.49 -40.34 1.14
CA LEU A 391 0.18 -40.64 1.73
C LEU A 391 -0.95 -39.87 1.03
N GLN A 392 -0.73 -38.59 0.68
CA GLN A 392 -1.70 -37.81 -0.09
C GLN A 392 -1.95 -38.41 -1.47
N THR A 393 -0.87 -38.80 -2.17
CA THR A 393 -0.98 -39.45 -3.49
C THR A 393 -1.78 -40.75 -3.41
N TRP A 394 -1.55 -41.56 -2.39
CA TRP A 394 -2.32 -42.79 -2.17
C TRP A 394 -3.78 -42.54 -1.82
N LYS A 395 -4.04 -41.55 -0.96
CA LYS A 395 -5.41 -41.14 -0.64
C LYS A 395 -6.15 -40.72 -1.91
N GLN A 396 -5.52 -39.91 -2.76
CA GLN A 396 -6.11 -39.45 -4.01
C GLN A 396 -6.49 -40.63 -4.91
N LYS A 397 -5.59 -41.61 -5.09
CA LYS A 397 -5.90 -42.83 -5.86
C LYS A 397 -7.11 -43.59 -5.33
N ILE A 398 -7.22 -43.75 -4.01
CA ILE A 398 -8.37 -44.42 -3.38
C ILE A 398 -9.66 -43.63 -3.63
N ASP A 399 -9.62 -42.31 -3.45
CA ASP A 399 -10.80 -41.45 -3.59
C ASP A 399 -11.27 -41.39 -5.06
N ASP A 400 -10.34 -41.35 -6.01
CA ASP A 400 -10.64 -41.42 -7.44
C ASP A 400 -11.29 -42.76 -7.81
N ALA A 401 -10.74 -43.88 -7.32
CA ALA A 401 -11.33 -45.20 -7.55
C ALA A 401 -12.76 -45.32 -6.99
N LYS A 402 -13.00 -44.79 -5.79
CA LYS A 402 -14.34 -44.75 -5.19
C LYS A 402 -15.31 -43.89 -5.99
N LYS A 403 -14.85 -42.74 -6.50
CA LYS A 403 -15.66 -41.84 -7.32
C LYS A 403 -16.01 -42.47 -8.67
N MET A 404 -15.10 -43.24 -9.26
CA MET A 404 -15.30 -43.88 -10.56
C MET A 404 -16.12 -45.17 -10.47
N TYR A 405 -16.12 -45.87 -9.33
CA TYR A 405 -16.81 -47.15 -9.16
C TYR A 405 -18.27 -47.18 -9.62
N PRO A 406 -19.15 -46.20 -9.28
CA PRO A 406 -20.53 -46.21 -9.76
C PRO A 406 -20.64 -46.18 -11.29
N LEU A 407 -19.75 -45.44 -11.96
CA LEU A 407 -19.73 -45.33 -13.41
C LEU A 407 -19.28 -46.66 -14.05
N TRP A 408 -18.25 -47.28 -13.48
CA TRP A 408 -17.77 -48.59 -13.93
C TRP A 408 -18.80 -49.69 -13.70
N LYS A 409 -19.47 -49.70 -12.54
CA LYS A 409 -20.57 -50.61 -12.23
C LYS A 409 -21.65 -50.57 -13.31
N ASN A 410 -22.14 -49.37 -13.65
CA ASN A 410 -23.18 -49.22 -14.66
C ASN A 410 -22.73 -49.71 -16.05
N ARG A 411 -21.47 -49.45 -16.43
CA ARG A 411 -20.94 -49.89 -17.71
C ARG A 411 -20.78 -51.41 -17.78
N VAL A 412 -20.22 -52.04 -16.74
CA VAL A 412 -20.09 -53.50 -16.67
C VAL A 412 -21.44 -54.18 -16.70
N VAL A 413 -22.44 -53.66 -15.98
CA VAL A 413 -23.80 -54.22 -16.05
C VAL A 413 -24.38 -54.12 -17.46
N LYS A 414 -24.16 -53.01 -18.18
CA LYS A 414 -24.58 -52.89 -19.58
C LYS A 414 -23.85 -53.89 -20.49
N GLU A 415 -22.54 -54.02 -20.38
CA GLU A 415 -21.74 -55.00 -21.15
C GLU A 415 -22.21 -56.44 -20.87
N LEU A 416 -22.36 -56.82 -19.60
CA LEU A 416 -22.82 -58.15 -19.19
C LEU A 416 -24.30 -58.44 -19.54
N SER A 417 -25.09 -57.41 -19.83
CA SER A 417 -26.49 -57.56 -20.26
C SER A 417 -26.62 -57.90 -21.76
N ALA A 418 -25.58 -57.62 -22.56
CA ALA A 418 -25.57 -57.85 -23.99
C ALA A 418 -25.01 -59.23 -24.39
N ASP A 419 -24.10 -59.79 -23.58
CA ASP A 419 -23.37 -61.03 -23.90
C ASP A 419 -23.70 -62.21 -22.96
N THR A 420 -23.68 -63.42 -23.50
CA THR A 420 -23.76 -64.67 -22.73
C THR A 420 -22.42 -64.98 -22.05
N GLY A 421 -22.03 -64.16 -21.08
CA GLY A 421 -20.81 -64.33 -20.29
C GLY A 421 -19.59 -63.62 -20.87
N VAL A 422 -18.95 -62.78 -20.06
CA VAL A 422 -17.79 -61.97 -20.46
C VAL A 422 -16.59 -62.33 -19.57
N SER A 423 -15.43 -62.55 -20.17
CA SER A 423 -14.20 -62.79 -19.41
C SER A 423 -13.66 -61.47 -18.82
N LEU A 424 -12.81 -61.56 -17.79
CA LEU A 424 -12.22 -60.36 -17.17
C LEU A 424 -11.53 -59.44 -18.20
N GLU A 425 -10.86 -60.03 -19.20
CA GLU A 425 -10.10 -59.29 -20.20
C GLU A 425 -11.00 -58.55 -21.20
N GLN A 426 -12.16 -59.12 -21.52
CA GLN A 426 -13.14 -58.57 -22.46
C GLN A 426 -13.91 -57.36 -21.91
N ILE A 427 -13.88 -57.14 -20.59
CA ILE A 427 -14.47 -55.94 -19.97
C ILE A 427 -13.63 -54.72 -20.37
N SER A 428 -14.04 -54.02 -21.43
CA SER A 428 -13.30 -52.89 -22.00
C SER A 428 -13.52 -51.58 -21.23
N SER A 429 -14.64 -51.51 -20.50
CA SER A 429 -15.14 -50.30 -19.84
C SER A 429 -14.34 -49.83 -18.63
N ILE A 430 -13.38 -50.63 -18.15
CA ILE A 430 -12.60 -50.41 -16.92
C ILE A 430 -11.10 -50.53 -17.23
N PRO A 431 -10.25 -49.63 -16.70
CA PRO A 431 -8.80 -49.77 -16.82
C PRO A 431 -8.30 -51.09 -16.24
N GLN A 432 -7.29 -51.70 -16.90
CA GLN A 432 -6.80 -53.05 -16.57
C GLN A 432 -6.47 -53.24 -15.09
N GLU A 433 -5.86 -52.25 -14.45
CA GLU A 433 -5.49 -52.23 -13.03
C GLU A 433 -6.68 -52.31 -12.06
N TRP A 434 -7.91 -51.97 -12.48
CA TRP A 434 -9.10 -51.94 -11.63
C TRP A 434 -10.12 -53.04 -11.94
N LYS A 435 -9.97 -53.79 -13.04
CA LYS A 435 -10.97 -54.77 -13.52
C LYS A 435 -11.33 -55.80 -12.46
N GLU A 436 -10.32 -56.46 -11.88
CA GLU A 436 -10.53 -57.47 -10.84
C GLU A 436 -11.30 -56.92 -9.64
N TRP A 437 -10.99 -55.69 -9.24
CA TRP A 437 -11.62 -55.06 -8.09
C TRP A 437 -13.09 -54.78 -8.31
N VAL A 438 -13.42 -54.16 -9.44
CA VAL A 438 -14.80 -53.80 -9.77
C VAL A 438 -15.63 -55.07 -9.85
N VAL A 439 -15.13 -56.11 -10.53
CA VAL A 439 -15.85 -57.37 -10.68
C VAL A 439 -16.00 -58.09 -9.33
N LYS A 440 -14.95 -58.21 -8.51
CA LYS A 440 -15.04 -58.77 -7.14
C LYS A 440 -16.04 -58.02 -6.27
N ARG A 441 -16.09 -56.69 -6.39
CA ARG A 441 -17.05 -55.86 -5.66
C ARG A 441 -18.48 -56.09 -6.14
N LEU A 442 -18.71 -56.16 -7.46
CA LEU A 442 -20.01 -56.50 -8.04
C LEU A 442 -20.48 -57.91 -7.64
N MET A 443 -19.57 -58.87 -7.51
CA MET A 443 -19.89 -60.20 -6.98
C MET A 443 -20.31 -60.15 -5.51
N LYS A 444 -19.59 -59.40 -4.66
CA LYS A 444 -19.97 -59.20 -3.25
C LYS A 444 -21.31 -58.48 -3.10
N GLU A 445 -21.59 -57.52 -3.97
CA GLU A 445 -22.89 -56.82 -4.05
C GLU A 445 -24.00 -57.72 -4.62
N GLY A 446 -23.69 -58.94 -5.05
CA GLY A 446 -24.65 -59.91 -5.57
C GLY A 446 -25.15 -59.60 -6.98
N VAL A 447 -24.52 -58.66 -7.68
CA VAL A 447 -24.89 -58.21 -9.03
C VAL A 447 -24.40 -59.22 -10.08
N VAL A 448 -23.19 -59.74 -9.90
CA VAL A 448 -22.50 -60.62 -10.85
C VAL A 448 -22.22 -61.99 -10.21
N GLU A 449 -22.29 -63.05 -10.98
CA GLU A 449 -21.83 -64.40 -10.63
C GLU A 449 -20.74 -64.86 -11.59
N GLU A 450 -19.74 -65.57 -11.06
CA GLU A 450 -18.66 -66.16 -11.86
C GLU A 450 -18.97 -67.65 -12.11
N ARG A 451 -18.85 -68.09 -13.37
CA ARG A 451 -18.92 -69.51 -13.75
C ARG A 451 -17.87 -69.79 -14.81
N GLU A 452 -17.02 -70.79 -14.55
CA GLU A 452 -15.99 -71.26 -15.50
C GLU A 452 -15.06 -70.14 -16.03
N GLY A 453 -14.78 -69.11 -15.21
CA GLY A 453 -13.93 -67.97 -15.59
C GLY A 453 -14.63 -66.87 -16.40
N PHE A 454 -15.93 -66.98 -16.61
CA PHE A 454 -16.79 -65.96 -17.22
C PHE A 454 -17.72 -65.35 -16.18
N PHE A 455 -18.00 -64.06 -16.32
CA PHE A 455 -18.88 -63.31 -15.43
C PHE A 455 -20.26 -63.16 -16.07
N PHE A 456 -21.31 -63.37 -15.27
CA PHE A 456 -22.71 -63.31 -15.69
C PHE A 456 -23.51 -62.45 -14.72
N LEU A 457 -24.59 -61.82 -15.19
CA LEU A 457 -25.58 -61.21 -14.31
C LEU A 457 -26.39 -62.32 -13.60
N ARG A 458 -26.46 -62.27 -12.27
CA ARG A 458 -27.07 -63.34 -11.45
C ARG A 458 -28.59 -63.40 -11.65
N LYS A 459 -29.22 -64.55 -11.93
CA LYS A 459 -30.66 -64.68 -12.31
C LYS A 459 -31.76 -64.04 -11.43
N LYS A 460 -31.49 -63.58 -10.19
CA LYS A 460 -32.39 -62.66 -9.44
C LYS A 460 -32.28 -61.19 -9.91
N SER A 461 -31.56 -60.96 -10.99
CA SER A 461 -31.32 -59.65 -11.61
C SER A 461 -32.38 -59.25 -12.63
N SER A 462 -33.46 -60.01 -12.86
CA SER A 462 -34.59 -59.47 -13.65
C SER A 462 -35.19 -58.26 -12.94
N GLU A 463 -35.38 -58.35 -11.62
CA GLU A 463 -35.89 -57.26 -10.77
C GLU A 463 -34.85 -56.13 -10.61
N LEU A 464 -33.55 -56.45 -10.61
CA LEU A 464 -32.46 -55.47 -10.54
C LEU A 464 -32.21 -54.77 -11.88
N LYS A 465 -32.37 -55.49 -13.01
CA LYS A 465 -32.35 -54.98 -14.38
C LYS A 465 -33.57 -54.10 -14.63
N LEU A 466 -34.76 -54.52 -14.20
CA LEU A 466 -35.97 -53.71 -14.19
C LEU A 466 -35.78 -52.47 -13.31
N ASN A 467 -35.23 -52.60 -12.10
CA ASN A 467 -34.97 -51.44 -11.23
C ASN A 467 -33.93 -50.48 -11.84
N MET A 468 -32.89 -50.98 -12.51
CA MET A 468 -31.91 -50.13 -13.21
C MET A 468 -32.51 -49.46 -14.45
N MET A 469 -33.37 -50.16 -15.20
CA MET A 469 -34.15 -49.61 -16.31
C MET A 469 -35.09 -48.50 -15.81
N ARG A 470 -35.78 -48.73 -14.68
CA ARG A 470 -36.62 -47.73 -14.00
C ARG A 470 -35.79 -46.54 -13.53
N GLU A 471 -34.62 -46.75 -12.91
CA GLU A 471 -33.72 -45.67 -12.49
C GLU A 471 -33.20 -44.85 -13.69
N GLU A 472 -32.84 -45.50 -14.80
CA GLU A 472 -32.41 -44.79 -16.02
C GLU A 472 -33.53 -43.92 -16.58
N LEU A 473 -34.77 -44.43 -16.63
CA LEU A 473 -35.94 -43.65 -17.05
C LEU A 473 -36.25 -42.51 -16.08
N ARG A 474 -36.15 -42.74 -14.76
CA ARG A 474 -36.29 -41.68 -13.72
C ARG A 474 -35.23 -40.59 -13.88
N ASP A 475 -33.99 -40.94 -14.21
CA ASP A 475 -32.92 -39.97 -14.47
C ASP A 475 -33.18 -39.17 -15.76
N MET A 476 -33.82 -39.77 -16.75
CA MET A 476 -34.24 -39.09 -17.98
C MET A 476 -35.41 -38.13 -17.70
N THR A 477 -36.44 -38.56 -16.97
CA THR A 477 -37.58 -37.70 -16.59
C THR A 477 -37.15 -36.56 -15.67
N LEU A 478 -36.26 -36.81 -14.70
CA LEU A 478 -35.70 -35.77 -13.83
C LEU A 478 -34.94 -34.69 -14.61
N ARG A 479 -34.20 -35.07 -15.65
CA ARG A 479 -33.53 -34.11 -16.54
C ARG A 479 -34.53 -33.24 -17.31
N ILE A 480 -35.63 -33.82 -17.78
CA ILE A 480 -36.72 -33.08 -18.42
C ILE A 480 -37.40 -32.15 -17.40
N ARG A 481 -37.69 -32.63 -16.19
CA ARG A 481 -38.29 -31.83 -15.10
C ARG A 481 -37.43 -30.62 -14.74
N LYS A 482 -36.12 -30.80 -14.57
CA LYS A 482 -35.19 -29.67 -14.34
C LYS A 482 -35.21 -28.65 -15.47
N LYS A 483 -35.21 -29.10 -16.74
CA LYS A 483 -35.34 -28.18 -17.88
C LYS A 483 -36.68 -27.44 -17.87
N ILE A 484 -37.78 -28.10 -17.53
CA ILE A 484 -39.09 -27.47 -17.37
C ILE A 484 -39.06 -26.41 -16.26
N GLU A 485 -38.49 -26.72 -15.10
CA GLU A 485 -38.33 -25.75 -13.99
C GLU A 485 -37.50 -24.54 -14.39
N GLU A 486 -36.42 -24.73 -15.14
CA GLU A 486 -35.59 -23.63 -15.68
C GLU A 486 -36.41 -22.73 -16.63
N ILE A 487 -37.22 -23.32 -17.51
CA ILE A 487 -38.09 -22.57 -18.43
C ILE A 487 -39.19 -21.84 -17.65
N HIS A 488 -39.78 -22.47 -16.64
CA HIS A 488 -40.85 -21.89 -15.82
C HIS A 488 -40.38 -20.64 -15.05
N ARG A 489 -39.07 -20.50 -14.82
CA ARG A 489 -38.44 -19.32 -14.19
C ARG A 489 -38.14 -18.17 -15.16
N LEU A 490 -38.35 -18.35 -16.46
CA LEU A 490 -38.10 -17.28 -17.44
C LEU A 490 -39.16 -16.17 -17.32
N PRO A 491 -38.74 -14.91 -17.13
CA PRO A 491 -39.67 -13.78 -16.98
C PRO A 491 -40.44 -13.44 -18.28
N SER A 492 -40.01 -13.99 -19.42
CA SER A 492 -40.59 -13.74 -20.75
C SER A 492 -41.73 -14.69 -21.15
N LEU A 493 -42.13 -15.62 -20.28
CA LEU A 493 -43.09 -16.67 -20.61
C LEU A 493 -44.54 -16.14 -20.69
N LYS A 494 -45.17 -16.27 -21.85
CA LYS A 494 -46.58 -15.88 -22.06
C LYS A 494 -47.55 -16.92 -21.49
N GLU A 495 -48.76 -16.49 -21.19
CA GLU A 495 -49.81 -17.37 -20.63
C GLU A 495 -50.14 -18.57 -21.53
N LYS A 496 -50.07 -18.41 -22.85
CA LYS A 496 -50.25 -19.52 -23.80
C LYS A 496 -49.11 -20.55 -23.71
N GLU A 497 -47.87 -20.11 -23.50
CA GLU A 497 -46.69 -20.97 -23.38
C GLU A 497 -46.71 -21.73 -22.04
N LYS A 498 -47.21 -21.08 -20.97
CA LYS A 498 -47.45 -21.74 -19.66
C LYS A 498 -48.42 -22.92 -19.78
N LYS A 499 -49.53 -22.76 -20.51
CA LYS A 499 -50.50 -23.86 -20.75
C LYS A 499 -49.90 -25.02 -21.53
N VAL A 500 -49.00 -24.74 -22.48
CA VAL A 500 -48.29 -25.81 -23.21
C VAL A 500 -47.33 -26.55 -22.27
N LEU A 501 -46.58 -25.84 -21.42
CA LEU A 501 -45.74 -26.45 -20.39
C LEU A 501 -46.53 -27.29 -19.38
N GLU A 502 -47.70 -26.83 -18.94
CA GLU A 502 -48.61 -27.61 -18.08
C GLU A 502 -49.01 -28.93 -18.76
N GLY A 503 -49.32 -28.89 -20.07
CA GLY A 503 -49.58 -30.10 -20.84
C GLY A 503 -48.37 -31.05 -20.95
N ILE A 504 -47.15 -30.52 -21.00
CA ILE A 504 -45.92 -31.31 -20.97
C ILE A 504 -45.69 -31.91 -19.57
N ILE A 505 -45.96 -31.15 -18.50
CA ILE A 505 -45.86 -31.62 -17.11
C ILE A 505 -46.81 -32.79 -16.88
N ILE A 506 -48.08 -32.68 -17.27
CA ILE A 506 -49.07 -33.76 -17.12
C ILE A 506 -48.62 -35.01 -17.87
N LYS A 507 -48.05 -34.87 -19.07
CA LYS A 507 -47.49 -36.00 -19.82
C LYS A 507 -46.28 -36.61 -19.13
N LEU A 508 -45.41 -35.79 -18.53
CA LEU A 508 -44.25 -36.27 -17.78
C LEU A 508 -44.69 -37.04 -16.52
N GLU A 509 -45.69 -36.54 -15.78
CA GLU A 509 -46.26 -37.22 -14.61
C GLU A 509 -46.86 -38.58 -14.99
N ASN A 510 -47.65 -38.65 -16.08
CA ASN A 510 -48.16 -39.92 -16.58
C ASN A 510 -47.05 -40.91 -16.97
N ILE A 511 -45.94 -40.41 -17.52
CA ILE A 511 -44.77 -41.25 -17.83
C ILE A 511 -44.10 -41.73 -16.53
N GLU A 512 -43.97 -40.87 -15.52
CA GLU A 512 -43.42 -41.25 -14.21
C GLU A 512 -44.26 -42.35 -13.56
N ASP A 513 -45.59 -42.27 -13.64
CA ASP A 513 -46.49 -43.33 -13.14
C ASP A 513 -46.30 -44.64 -13.92
N LYS A 514 -46.12 -44.58 -15.25
CA LYS A 514 -45.84 -45.78 -16.08
C LYS A 514 -44.49 -46.41 -15.76
N ILE A 515 -43.47 -45.64 -15.37
CA ILE A 515 -42.15 -46.17 -14.99
C ILE A 515 -42.26 -47.12 -13.79
N GLU A 516 -43.14 -46.83 -12.83
CA GLU A 516 -43.36 -47.70 -11.66
C GLU A 516 -44.01 -49.04 -12.03
N LEU A 517 -44.66 -49.13 -13.20
CA LEU A 517 -45.42 -50.28 -13.66
C LEU A 517 -44.68 -51.16 -14.70
N ILE A 518 -43.40 -50.90 -14.96
CA ILE A 518 -42.61 -51.67 -15.95
C ILE A 518 -42.44 -53.13 -15.50
N GLU A 519 -42.92 -54.10 -16.27
CA GLU A 519 -42.79 -55.53 -15.96
C GLU A 519 -41.76 -56.24 -16.85
N ASP A 520 -41.45 -55.70 -18.03
CA ASP A 520 -40.48 -56.27 -18.96
C ASP A 520 -39.66 -55.23 -19.78
N GLU A 521 -38.81 -55.70 -20.69
CA GLU A 521 -37.97 -54.84 -21.54
C GLU A 521 -38.75 -54.10 -22.63
N ASN A 522 -39.89 -54.66 -23.05
CA ASN A 522 -40.73 -54.06 -24.08
C ASN A 522 -41.44 -52.81 -23.52
N ASP A 523 -41.90 -52.88 -22.27
CA ASP A 523 -42.39 -51.73 -21.51
C ASP A 523 -41.33 -50.62 -21.41
N TYR A 524 -40.07 -50.99 -21.09
CA TYR A 524 -38.97 -50.04 -21.00
C TYR A 524 -38.70 -49.32 -22.33
N GLU A 525 -38.57 -50.04 -23.45
CA GLU A 525 -38.30 -49.40 -24.74
C GLU A 525 -39.48 -48.52 -25.20
N ASN A 526 -40.72 -48.93 -24.94
CA ASN A 526 -41.91 -48.12 -25.23
C ASN A 526 -41.90 -46.80 -24.43
N ILE A 527 -41.63 -46.86 -23.13
CA ILE A 527 -41.59 -45.66 -22.27
C ILE A 527 -40.39 -44.77 -22.62
N LYS A 528 -39.23 -45.36 -22.93
CA LYS A 528 -38.05 -44.63 -23.38
C LYS A 528 -38.32 -43.87 -24.68
N GLU A 529 -39.06 -44.45 -25.61
CA GLU A 529 -39.50 -43.77 -26.83
C GLU A 529 -40.48 -42.63 -26.52
N GLU A 530 -41.43 -42.82 -25.59
CA GLU A 530 -42.33 -41.77 -25.12
C GLU A 530 -41.56 -40.59 -24.48
N ILE A 531 -40.56 -40.88 -23.64
CA ILE A 531 -39.67 -39.86 -23.06
C ILE A 531 -38.88 -39.14 -24.16
N GLY A 532 -38.38 -39.88 -25.16
CA GLY A 532 -37.68 -39.32 -26.32
C GLY A 532 -38.56 -38.35 -27.13
N LYS A 533 -39.81 -38.73 -27.38
CA LYS A 533 -40.82 -37.87 -28.03
C LYS A 533 -41.10 -36.62 -27.20
N LEU A 534 -41.30 -36.78 -25.89
CA LEU A 534 -41.55 -35.65 -24.98
C LEU A 534 -40.37 -34.69 -24.91
N LYS A 535 -39.14 -35.22 -24.89
CA LYS A 535 -37.90 -34.45 -24.96
C LYS A 535 -37.82 -33.66 -26.28
N GLY A 536 -38.13 -34.28 -27.42
CA GLY A 536 -38.18 -33.61 -28.71
C GLY A 536 -39.20 -32.48 -28.76
N VAL A 537 -40.40 -32.69 -28.19
CA VAL A 537 -41.42 -31.63 -28.05
C VAL A 537 -40.92 -30.49 -27.18
N LEU A 538 -40.27 -30.78 -26.05
CA LEU A 538 -39.70 -29.76 -25.17
C LEU A 538 -38.58 -28.97 -25.88
N GLU A 539 -37.74 -29.63 -26.68
CA GLU A 539 -36.66 -28.97 -27.43
C GLU A 539 -37.21 -28.03 -28.51
N VAL A 540 -38.22 -28.45 -29.28
CA VAL A 540 -38.93 -27.58 -30.23
C VAL A 540 -39.54 -26.38 -29.51
N PHE A 541 -40.20 -26.62 -28.38
CA PHE A 541 -40.79 -25.57 -27.57
C PHE A 541 -39.75 -24.58 -27.01
N ILE A 542 -38.58 -25.05 -26.59
CA ILE A 542 -37.45 -24.20 -26.18
C ILE A 542 -36.97 -23.32 -27.35
N VAL A 543 -36.85 -23.88 -28.56
CA VAL A 543 -36.42 -23.15 -29.77
C VAL A 543 -37.45 -22.08 -30.13
N GLU A 544 -38.74 -22.38 -30.02
CA GLU A 544 -39.84 -21.44 -30.27
C GLU A 544 -39.84 -20.28 -29.27
N ILE A 545 -39.60 -20.54 -27.97
CA ILE A 545 -39.50 -19.49 -26.94
C ILE A 545 -38.24 -18.65 -27.11
N LYS A 546 -37.11 -19.26 -27.49
CA LYS A 546 -35.83 -18.57 -27.63
C LYS A 546 -35.65 -17.84 -28.98
N GLY A 547 -36.62 -17.90 -29.88
CA GLY A 547 -36.60 -17.13 -31.13
C GLY A 547 -35.81 -17.75 -32.27
N GLY A 548 -35.81 -19.09 -32.41
CA GLY A 548 -35.54 -19.80 -33.66
C GLY A 548 -34.18 -19.56 -34.32
N VAL A 549 -33.12 -20.22 -33.81
CA VAL A 549 -32.06 -20.83 -34.61
C VAL A 549 -31.56 -22.07 -33.86
N PRO A 550 -31.52 -23.26 -34.48
CA PRO A 550 -30.88 -24.44 -33.90
C PRO A 550 -29.36 -24.38 -34.12
N ASP A 551 -28.57 -24.57 -33.05
CA ASP A 551 -27.15 -24.96 -33.11
C ASP A 551 -27.02 -26.47 -32.91
#